data_AF-A0A975RI74-F1
#
_entry.id   AF-A0A975RI74-F1
#
_cell.length_a   1.000
_cell.length_b   1.000
_cell.length_c   1.000
_cell.angle_alpha   90.00
_cell.angle_beta   90.00
_cell.angle_gamma   90.00
#
_symmetry.space_group_name_H-M   'P 1'
#
loop_
_entity.id
_entity.type
_entity.pdbx_description
1 polymer ?
#
loop_
_entity_poly.entity_id
_entity_poly.type
_entity_poly.pdbx_seq_one_letter_code
_entity_poly.pdbx_strand_id
1 'polypeptide(L)'
;MASPWPTRKRRRQRTQELELAARHAELAQRDRVQAHAERVAETNRLHAERTAADARVDAEARRITELYIKASEQLGSDKAPVRMAGFYALERLAQDNEGQRQTVVDVLCAYLRMPYGDHAQEREVRLTGLGVLESHLRPGDDPDHSLDTFWRDIDLNLSRCRVRTRPVHRRDPHRADLVRQRDVRRARPVRRRSLGPRDVHE
;
A
#
# COMPACT_ATOMS: atom_id res chain seq x y z
N MET A 1 81.36 -46.30 -21.53
CA MET A 1 79.97 -46.65 -21.91
C MET A 1 79.23 -47.06 -20.64
N ALA A 2 78.46 -46.16 -20.04
CA ALA A 2 77.53 -46.50 -18.96
C ALA A 2 76.12 -46.25 -19.51
N SER A 3 75.29 -47.28 -19.55
CA SER A 3 73.99 -47.23 -20.21
C SER A 3 73.05 -46.27 -19.44
N PRO A 4 72.36 -45.31 -20.08
CA PRO A 4 71.64 -44.22 -19.39
C PRO A 4 70.31 -44.63 -18.73
N TRP A 5 70.01 -45.93 -18.67
CA TRP A 5 68.66 -46.40 -18.39
C TRP A 5 68.36 -46.51 -16.89
N PRO A 6 67.28 -45.87 -16.39
CA PRO A 6 66.93 -45.90 -14.97
C PRO A 6 66.54 -47.31 -14.49
N THR A 7 66.89 -47.64 -13.24
CA THR A 7 66.60 -48.93 -12.60
C THR A 7 65.08 -49.18 -12.46
N ARG A 8 64.65 -50.45 -12.45
CA ARG A 8 63.22 -50.83 -12.30
C ARG A 8 62.53 -50.14 -11.11
N LYS A 9 63.23 -49.99 -9.98
CA LYS A 9 62.75 -49.31 -8.78
C LYS A 9 62.49 -47.81 -9.02
N ARG A 10 63.43 -47.11 -9.66
CA ARG A 10 63.28 -45.67 -10.01
C ARG A 10 62.12 -45.42 -10.98
N ARG A 11 61.85 -46.33 -11.93
CA ARG A 11 60.70 -46.21 -12.84
C ARG A 11 59.37 -46.34 -12.11
N ARG A 12 59.22 -47.35 -11.24
CA ARG A 12 58.01 -47.54 -10.40
C ARG A 12 57.75 -46.37 -9.45
N GLN A 13 58.82 -45.84 -8.84
CA GLN A 13 58.69 -44.68 -7.96
C GLN A 13 58.24 -43.44 -8.76
N ARG A 14 58.84 -43.19 -9.92
CA ARG A 14 58.45 -42.06 -10.78
C ARG A 14 57.01 -42.17 -11.30
N THR A 15 56.52 -43.38 -11.61
CA THR A 15 55.11 -43.58 -11.98
C THR A 15 54.17 -43.32 -10.80
N GLN A 16 54.52 -43.78 -9.59
CA GLN A 16 53.75 -43.48 -8.38
C GLN A 16 53.69 -41.98 -8.06
N GLU A 17 54.81 -41.28 -8.19
CA GLU A 17 54.88 -39.82 -8.02
C GLU A 17 54.00 -39.09 -9.04
N LEU A 18 54.00 -39.52 -10.31
CA LEU A 18 53.13 -38.95 -11.34
C LEU A 18 51.64 -39.23 -11.08
N GLU A 19 51.29 -40.44 -10.63
CA GLU A 19 49.92 -40.80 -10.26
C GLU A 19 49.40 -39.96 -9.07
N LEU A 20 50.24 -39.76 -8.04
CA LEU A 20 49.92 -38.89 -6.90
C LEU A 20 49.73 -37.44 -7.34
N ALA A 21 50.63 -36.92 -8.19
CA ALA A 21 50.52 -35.57 -8.73
C ALA A 21 49.25 -35.39 -9.58
N ALA A 22 48.90 -36.38 -10.41
CA ALA A 22 47.67 -36.36 -11.20
C ALA A 22 46.42 -36.34 -10.31
N ARG A 23 46.39 -37.15 -9.24
CA ARG A 23 45.29 -37.14 -8.25
C ARG A 23 45.18 -35.80 -7.53
N HIS A 24 46.30 -35.19 -7.12
CA HIS A 24 46.29 -33.86 -6.51
C HIS A 24 45.76 -32.80 -7.49
N ALA A 25 46.14 -32.86 -8.77
CA ALA A 25 45.62 -31.96 -9.79
C ALA A 25 44.10 -32.14 -10.03
N GLU A 26 43.62 -33.39 -10.03
CA GLU A 26 42.20 -33.71 -10.16
C GLU A 26 41.39 -33.19 -8.98
N LEU A 27 41.86 -33.39 -7.74
CA LEU A 27 41.21 -32.85 -6.54
C LEU A 27 41.16 -31.31 -6.58
N ALA A 28 42.27 -30.66 -6.93
CA ALA A 28 42.31 -29.21 -7.06
C ALA A 28 41.37 -28.69 -8.16
N GLN A 29 41.21 -29.43 -9.27
CA GLN A 29 40.24 -29.08 -10.31
C GLN A 29 38.80 -29.22 -9.79
N ARG A 30 38.49 -30.30 -9.07
CA ARG A 30 37.18 -30.52 -8.44
C ARG A 30 36.86 -29.40 -7.44
N ASP A 31 37.79 -29.01 -6.59
CA ASP A 31 37.62 -27.92 -5.62
C ASP A 31 37.34 -26.58 -6.32
N ARG A 32 38.02 -26.29 -7.44
CA ARG A 32 37.76 -25.08 -8.25
C ARG A 32 36.36 -25.09 -8.87
N VAL A 33 35.92 -26.24 -9.39
CA VAL A 33 34.59 -26.40 -9.97
C VAL A 33 33.53 -26.25 -8.88
N GLN A 34 33.73 -26.89 -7.73
CA GLN A 34 32.84 -26.80 -6.58
C GLN A 34 32.73 -25.34 -6.09
N ALA A 35 33.86 -24.67 -5.87
CA ALA A 35 33.87 -23.27 -5.44
C ALA A 35 33.22 -22.33 -6.49
N HIS A 36 33.37 -22.63 -7.79
CA HIS A 36 32.67 -21.88 -8.84
C HIS A 36 31.15 -22.13 -8.79
N ALA A 37 30.73 -23.39 -8.64
CA ALA A 37 29.32 -23.76 -8.51
C ALA A 37 28.67 -23.08 -7.30
N GLU A 38 29.36 -23.03 -6.16
CA GLU A 38 28.90 -22.35 -4.94
C GLU A 38 28.75 -20.84 -5.17
N ARG A 39 29.72 -20.18 -5.82
CA ARG A 39 29.61 -18.75 -6.17
C ARG A 39 28.43 -18.46 -7.10
N VAL A 40 28.20 -19.32 -8.09
CA VAL A 40 27.07 -19.18 -9.04
C VAL A 40 25.75 -19.42 -8.31
N ALA A 41 25.66 -20.45 -7.46
CA ALA A 41 24.47 -20.73 -6.67
C ALA A 41 24.13 -19.57 -5.73
N GLU A 42 25.12 -18.99 -5.06
CA GLU A 42 24.92 -17.84 -4.18
C GLU A 42 24.42 -16.61 -4.95
N THR A 43 25.06 -16.30 -6.08
CA THR A 43 24.66 -15.18 -6.94
C THR A 43 23.21 -15.36 -7.42
N ASN A 44 22.86 -16.57 -7.87
CA ASN A 44 21.50 -16.89 -8.31
C ASN A 44 20.48 -16.77 -7.17
N ARG A 45 20.83 -17.20 -5.96
CA ARG A 45 19.96 -17.06 -4.78
C ARG A 45 19.68 -15.59 -4.49
N LEU A 46 20.71 -14.75 -4.45
CA LEU A 46 20.55 -13.32 -4.19
C LEU A 46 19.70 -12.63 -5.27
N HIS A 47 19.87 -13.01 -6.54
CA HIS A 47 19.01 -12.51 -7.62
C HIS A 47 17.56 -12.98 -7.46
N ALA A 48 17.34 -14.25 -7.12
CA ALA A 48 16.00 -14.79 -6.90
C ALA A 48 15.29 -14.10 -5.73
N GLU A 49 15.99 -13.81 -4.63
CA GLU A 49 15.44 -13.09 -3.48
C GLU A 49 15.00 -11.66 -3.84
N ARG A 50 15.83 -10.93 -4.62
CA ARG A 50 15.49 -9.59 -5.11
C ARG A 50 14.27 -9.62 -6.02
N THR A 51 14.27 -10.50 -7.02
CA THR A 51 13.12 -10.66 -7.93
C THR A 51 11.86 -11.06 -7.18
N ALA A 52 11.96 -11.93 -6.17
CA ALA A 52 10.82 -12.31 -5.35
C ALA A 52 10.30 -11.16 -4.48
N ALA A 53 11.19 -10.30 -3.96
CA ALA A 53 10.80 -9.10 -3.23
C ALA A 53 10.06 -8.10 -4.13
N ASP A 54 10.62 -7.80 -5.30
CA ASP A 54 10.00 -6.89 -6.28
C ASP A 54 8.65 -7.43 -6.76
N ALA A 55 8.56 -8.74 -7.04
CA ALA A 55 7.31 -9.38 -7.44
C ALA A 55 6.21 -9.31 -6.36
N ARG A 56 6.58 -9.35 -5.07
CA ARG A 56 5.61 -9.19 -3.96
C ARG A 56 5.06 -7.78 -3.90
N VAL A 57 5.90 -6.77 -4.07
CA VAL A 57 5.49 -5.35 -4.10
C VAL A 57 4.55 -5.09 -5.28
N ASP A 58 4.92 -5.57 -6.47
CA ASP A 58 4.09 -5.44 -7.67
C ASP A 58 2.74 -6.15 -7.53
N ALA A 59 2.73 -7.36 -6.95
CA ALA A 59 1.51 -8.12 -6.72
C ALA A 59 0.56 -7.39 -5.77
N GLU A 60 1.06 -6.78 -4.70
CA GLU A 60 0.24 -6.02 -3.76
C GLU A 60 -0.34 -4.76 -4.43
N ALA A 61 0.47 -4.02 -5.19
CA ALA A 61 0.00 -2.84 -5.92
C ALA A 61 -1.11 -3.18 -6.94
N ARG A 62 -0.97 -4.30 -7.66
CA ARG A 62 -2.01 -4.81 -8.57
C ARG A 62 -3.27 -5.19 -7.81
N ARG A 63 -3.15 -5.94 -6.71
CA ARG A 63 -4.28 -6.36 -5.88
C ARG A 63 -5.07 -5.17 -5.34
N ILE A 64 -4.40 -4.12 -4.85
CA ILE A 64 -5.04 -2.88 -4.38
C ILE A 64 -5.85 -2.24 -5.51
N THR A 65 -5.24 -2.12 -6.69
CA THR A 65 -5.88 -1.52 -7.88
C THR A 65 -7.11 -2.33 -8.31
N GLU A 66 -7.02 -3.66 -8.36
CA GLU A 66 -8.13 -4.55 -8.72
C GLU A 66 -9.29 -4.45 -7.73
N LEU A 67 -9.00 -4.43 -6.42
CA LEU A 67 -10.02 -4.27 -5.39
C LEU A 67 -10.71 -2.91 -5.48
N TYR A 68 -9.96 -1.84 -5.73
CA TYR A 68 -10.50 -0.51 -5.96
C TYR A 68 -11.43 -0.47 -7.16
N ILE A 69 -11.00 -1.02 -8.30
CA ILE A 69 -11.80 -1.06 -9.54
C ILE A 69 -13.11 -1.82 -9.29
N LYS A 70 -13.02 -3.03 -8.72
CA LYS A 70 -14.18 -3.87 -8.45
C LYS A 70 -15.18 -3.21 -7.51
N ALA A 71 -14.70 -2.57 -6.45
CA ALA A 71 -15.58 -1.89 -5.50
C ALA A 71 -16.22 -0.63 -6.12
N SER A 72 -15.47 0.11 -6.95
CA SER A 72 -15.99 1.25 -7.70
C SER A 72 -17.06 0.83 -8.72
N GLU A 73 -16.89 -0.30 -9.41
CA GLU A 73 -17.91 -0.87 -10.31
C GLU A 73 -19.20 -1.22 -9.55
N GLN A 74 -19.09 -1.76 -8.33
CA GLN A 74 -20.26 -2.08 -7.50
C GLN A 74 -21.10 -0.84 -7.17
N LEU A 75 -20.48 0.34 -7.01
CA LEU A 75 -21.21 1.60 -6.79
C LEU A 75 -22.08 2.00 -8.00
N GLY A 76 -21.78 1.51 -9.20
CA GLY A 76 -22.58 1.74 -10.40
C GLY A 76 -23.78 0.79 -10.56
N SER A 77 -23.99 -0.15 -9.64
CA SER A 77 -25.08 -1.12 -9.75
C SER A 77 -26.46 -0.49 -9.49
N ASP A 78 -27.48 -0.93 -10.24
CA ASP A 78 -28.88 -0.54 -9.96
C ASP A 78 -29.39 -1.08 -8.62
N LYS A 79 -28.74 -2.11 -8.06
CA LYS A 79 -29.16 -2.76 -6.81
C LYS A 79 -28.49 -2.09 -5.60
N ALA A 80 -29.30 -1.48 -4.74
CA ALA A 80 -28.81 -0.83 -3.52
C ALA A 80 -27.93 -1.73 -2.63
N PRO A 81 -28.25 -3.02 -2.38
CA PRO A 81 -27.36 -3.89 -1.60
C PRO A 81 -25.96 -4.07 -2.22
N VAL A 82 -25.85 -4.06 -3.56
CA VAL A 82 -24.56 -4.16 -4.25
C VAL A 82 -23.76 -2.87 -4.08
N ARG A 83 -24.41 -1.71 -4.17
CA ARG A 83 -23.75 -0.41 -3.92
C ARG A 83 -23.25 -0.29 -2.48
N MET A 84 -24.05 -0.74 -1.51
CA MET A 84 -23.63 -0.79 -0.10
C MET A 84 -22.41 -1.71 0.11
N ALA A 85 -22.39 -2.87 -0.55
CA ALA A 85 -21.21 -3.75 -0.52
C ALA A 85 -19.97 -3.05 -1.10
N GLY A 86 -20.13 -2.22 -2.14
CA GLY A 86 -19.06 -1.38 -2.69
C GLY A 86 -18.47 -0.40 -1.67
N PHE A 87 -19.32 0.26 -0.87
CA PHE A 87 -18.86 1.14 0.22
C PHE A 87 -18.02 0.39 1.26
N TYR A 88 -18.49 -0.76 1.75
CA TYR A 88 -17.73 -1.55 2.73
C TYR A 88 -16.44 -2.15 2.16
N ALA A 89 -16.42 -2.48 0.86
CA ALA A 89 -15.20 -2.92 0.19
C ALA A 89 -14.17 -1.80 0.07
N LEU A 90 -14.60 -0.57 -0.27
CA LEU A 90 -13.72 0.61 -0.30
C LEU A 90 -13.24 1.00 1.10
N GLU A 91 -14.12 0.95 2.11
CA GLU A 91 -13.78 1.19 3.51
C GLU A 91 -12.66 0.25 3.96
N ARG A 92 -12.83 -1.06 3.76
CA ARG A 92 -11.81 -2.05 4.11
C ARG A 92 -10.50 -1.81 3.35
N LEU A 93 -10.57 -1.49 2.06
CA LEU A 93 -9.38 -1.18 1.26
C LEU A 93 -8.60 0.00 1.85
N ALA A 94 -9.27 1.09 2.21
CA ALA A 94 -8.66 2.27 2.82
C ALA A 94 -8.15 2.03 4.24
N GLN A 95 -8.84 1.18 5.01
CA GLN A 95 -8.39 0.80 6.34
C GLN A 95 -7.08 0.00 6.28
N ASP A 96 -7.01 -0.97 5.37
CA ASP A 96 -5.83 -1.82 5.18
C ASP A 96 -4.67 -1.07 4.46
N ASN A 97 -4.96 0.03 3.77
CA ASN A 97 -3.99 0.77 2.94
C ASN A 97 -4.08 2.28 3.14
N GLU A 98 -3.23 2.83 4.02
CA GLU A 98 -3.28 4.24 4.40
C GLU A 98 -3.18 5.20 3.19
N GLY A 99 -2.33 4.86 2.22
CA GLY A 99 -2.15 5.65 0.99
C GLY A 99 -3.38 5.72 0.09
N GLN A 100 -4.38 4.86 0.30
CA GLN A 100 -5.63 4.85 -0.47
C GLN A 100 -6.78 5.60 0.22
N ARG A 101 -6.62 6.03 1.48
CA ARG A 101 -7.69 6.67 2.27
C ARG A 101 -8.27 7.89 1.57
N GLN A 102 -7.43 8.81 1.09
CA GLN A 102 -7.92 10.00 0.40
C GLN A 102 -8.67 9.65 -0.89
N THR A 103 -8.12 8.76 -1.72
CA THR A 103 -8.77 8.31 -2.96
C THR A 103 -10.15 7.71 -2.69
N VAL A 104 -10.27 6.86 -1.67
CA VAL A 104 -11.55 6.28 -1.24
C VAL A 104 -12.50 7.37 -0.76
N VAL A 105 -12.05 8.29 0.09
CA VAL A 105 -12.87 9.41 0.55
C VAL A 105 -13.37 10.27 -0.61
N ASP A 106 -12.55 10.52 -1.62
CA ASP A 106 -12.93 11.30 -2.80
C ASP A 106 -14.06 10.61 -3.59
N VAL A 107 -13.99 9.29 -3.76
CA VAL A 107 -15.05 8.48 -4.40
C VAL A 107 -16.34 8.51 -3.58
N LEU A 108 -16.26 8.32 -2.26
CA LEU A 108 -17.39 8.40 -1.34
C LEU A 108 -18.06 9.79 -1.44
N CYS A 109 -17.26 10.85 -1.37
CA CYS A 109 -17.73 12.23 -1.51
C CYS A 109 -18.36 12.49 -2.89
N ALA A 110 -17.77 11.97 -3.97
CA ALA A 110 -18.32 12.07 -5.30
C ALA A 110 -19.71 11.42 -5.40
N TYR A 111 -19.86 10.20 -4.86
CA TYR A 111 -21.14 9.51 -4.81
C TYR A 111 -22.18 10.35 -4.04
N LEU A 112 -21.83 10.84 -2.86
CA LEU A 112 -22.70 11.66 -2.02
C LEU A 112 -23.08 13.01 -2.67
N ARG A 113 -22.27 13.53 -3.60
CA ARG A 113 -22.58 14.75 -4.37
C ARG A 113 -23.49 14.52 -5.57
N MET A 114 -23.62 13.28 -6.08
CA MET A 114 -24.47 13.00 -7.23
C MET A 114 -25.93 13.37 -6.94
N PRO A 115 -26.65 14.02 -7.86
CA PRO A 115 -28.09 14.25 -7.72
C PRO A 115 -28.84 12.93 -7.59
N TYR A 116 -29.87 12.90 -6.74
CA TYR A 116 -30.72 11.72 -6.58
C TYR A 116 -32.17 12.13 -6.33
N GLY A 117 -33.10 11.30 -6.80
CA GLY A 117 -34.52 11.42 -6.52
C GLY A 117 -34.86 10.96 -5.10
N ASP A 118 -36.13 11.11 -4.72
CA ASP A 118 -36.63 10.69 -3.42
C ASP A 118 -36.89 9.17 -3.37
N HIS A 119 -35.82 8.37 -3.46
CA HIS A 119 -35.88 6.91 -3.42
C HIS A 119 -35.37 6.39 -2.07
N ALA A 120 -36.20 5.60 -1.38
CA ALA A 120 -35.83 5.02 -0.08
C ALA A 120 -34.53 4.21 -0.14
N GLN A 121 -34.37 3.39 -1.19
CA GLN A 121 -33.15 2.59 -1.40
C GLN A 121 -31.90 3.45 -1.55
N GLU A 122 -31.97 4.56 -2.30
CA GLU A 122 -30.83 5.44 -2.49
C GLU A 122 -30.46 6.21 -1.23
N ARG A 123 -31.45 6.52 -0.38
CA ARG A 123 -31.19 7.07 0.96
C ARG A 123 -30.37 6.11 1.81
N GLU A 124 -30.73 4.83 1.86
CA GLU A 124 -29.99 3.83 2.65
C GLU A 124 -28.54 3.69 2.18
N VAL A 125 -28.31 3.71 0.86
CA VAL A 125 -26.96 3.67 0.29
C VAL A 125 -26.14 4.90 0.72
N ARG A 126 -26.73 6.09 0.71
CA ARG A 126 -26.05 7.33 1.13
C ARG A 126 -25.79 7.39 2.63
N LEU A 127 -26.71 6.89 3.44
CA LEU A 127 -26.49 6.72 4.89
C LEU A 127 -25.34 5.75 5.16
N THR A 128 -25.20 4.70 4.35
CA THR A 128 -24.05 3.78 4.42
C THR A 128 -22.74 4.53 4.16
N GLY A 129 -22.64 5.26 3.05
CA GLY A 129 -21.44 6.04 2.73
C GLY A 129 -21.12 7.12 3.77
N LEU A 130 -22.13 7.78 4.34
CA LEU A 130 -21.96 8.73 5.44
C LEU A 130 -21.49 8.06 6.73
N GLY A 131 -22.02 6.88 7.06
CA GLY A 131 -21.62 6.10 8.24
C GLY A 131 -20.17 5.64 8.18
N VAL A 132 -19.67 5.29 6.99
CA VAL A 132 -18.24 5.02 6.75
C VAL A 132 -17.41 6.26 7.07
N LEU A 133 -17.76 7.42 6.49
CA LEU A 133 -17.05 8.67 6.77
C LEU A 133 -17.10 9.04 8.27
N GLU A 134 -18.26 8.92 8.90
CA GLU A 134 -18.43 9.24 10.32
C GLU A 134 -17.58 8.36 11.23
N SER A 135 -17.46 7.07 10.91
CA SER A 135 -16.64 6.11 11.68
C SER A 135 -15.16 6.43 11.60
N HIS A 136 -14.68 6.89 10.45
CA HIS A 136 -13.26 7.09 10.18
C HIS A 136 -12.76 8.52 10.39
N LEU A 137 -13.65 9.50 10.50
CA LEU A 137 -13.28 10.90 10.77
C LEU A 137 -13.33 11.26 12.25
N ARG A 138 -13.65 10.29 13.12
CA ARG A 138 -13.69 10.46 14.57
C ARG A 138 -12.39 9.98 15.20
N PRO A 139 -11.59 10.87 15.80
CA PRO A 139 -10.37 10.47 16.50
C PRO A 139 -10.64 9.64 17.76
N GLY A 140 -11.82 9.72 18.36
CA GLY A 140 -12.13 9.12 19.66
C GLY A 140 -12.30 10.19 20.74
N ASP A 141 -12.63 9.76 21.96
CA ASP A 141 -12.89 10.66 23.09
C ASP A 141 -11.62 11.10 23.84
N ASP A 142 -10.52 10.34 23.69
CA ASP A 142 -9.22 10.64 24.30
C ASP A 142 -8.43 11.64 23.40
N PRO A 143 -8.11 12.85 23.89
CA PRO A 143 -7.29 13.81 23.15
C PRO A 143 -5.87 13.33 22.86
N ASP A 144 -5.32 12.44 23.70
CA ASP A 144 -3.93 12.00 23.64
C ASP A 144 -3.77 10.72 22.79
N HIS A 145 -4.84 9.96 22.57
CA HIS A 145 -4.81 8.70 21.82
C HIS A 145 -5.97 8.60 20.84
N SER A 146 -5.67 8.67 19.54
CA SER A 146 -6.69 8.42 18.51
C SER A 146 -6.95 6.93 18.31
N LEU A 147 -8.18 6.58 17.93
CA LEU A 147 -8.59 5.22 17.54
C LEU A 147 -7.82 4.73 16.30
N ASP A 148 -7.57 3.42 16.23
CA ASP A 148 -6.94 2.77 15.07
C ASP A 148 -7.77 2.90 13.78
N THR A 149 -9.07 3.13 13.92
CA THR A 149 -9.99 3.38 12.80
C THR A 149 -9.91 4.82 12.30
N PHE A 150 -9.27 5.75 13.01
CA PHE A 150 -9.25 7.15 12.63
C PHE A 150 -8.32 7.43 11.44
N TRP A 151 -8.87 8.04 10.39
CA TRP A 151 -8.11 8.48 9.22
C TRP A 151 -7.68 9.94 9.40
N ARG A 152 -6.38 10.11 9.69
CA ARG A 152 -5.72 11.42 9.77
C ARG A 152 -5.55 12.07 8.40
N ASP A 153 -5.48 13.40 8.40
CA ASP A 153 -5.13 14.23 7.24
C ASP A 153 -6.02 14.04 6.00
N ILE A 154 -7.32 13.84 6.21
CA ILE A 154 -8.31 13.69 5.14
C ILE A 154 -8.91 15.04 4.73
N ASP A 155 -8.98 15.29 3.42
CA ASP A 155 -9.77 16.38 2.83
C ASP A 155 -11.18 15.91 2.46
N LEU A 156 -12.19 16.69 2.81
CA LEU A 156 -13.61 16.36 2.61
C LEU A 156 -14.27 17.36 1.68
N ASN A 157 -14.57 16.92 0.46
CA ASN A 157 -15.32 17.71 -0.49
C ASN A 157 -16.78 17.27 -0.59
N LEU A 158 -17.60 17.76 0.34
CA LEU A 158 -19.06 17.59 0.32
C LEU A 158 -19.80 18.78 -0.34
N SER A 159 -19.09 19.57 -1.14
CA SER A 159 -19.66 20.75 -1.80
C SER A 159 -20.90 20.36 -2.62
N ARG A 160 -22.01 21.08 -2.41
CA ARG A 160 -23.31 20.83 -3.07
C ARG A 160 -23.99 19.49 -2.72
N CYS A 161 -23.56 18.80 -1.67
CA CYS A 161 -24.27 17.63 -1.16
C CYS A 161 -25.67 18.04 -0.65
N ARG A 162 -26.73 17.45 -1.21
CA ARG A 162 -28.10 17.65 -0.71
C ARG A 162 -28.43 16.55 0.30
N VAL A 163 -28.19 16.79 1.58
CA VAL A 163 -28.71 15.93 2.64
C VAL A 163 -30.04 16.54 3.10
N ARG A 164 -31.18 15.94 2.72
CA ARG A 164 -32.46 16.31 3.34
C ARG A 164 -32.50 15.68 4.73
N THR A 165 -32.13 16.45 5.74
CA THR A 165 -32.47 16.10 7.13
C THR A 165 -33.98 16.08 7.25
N ARG A 166 -34.57 14.95 7.63
CA ARG A 166 -35.96 14.92 8.12
C ARG A 166 -36.09 16.00 9.20
N PRO A 167 -37.16 16.82 9.23
CA PRO A 167 -37.46 17.58 10.44
C PRO A 167 -37.61 16.55 11.56
N VAL A 168 -36.70 16.60 12.53
CA VAL A 168 -36.84 15.89 13.80
C VAL A 168 -38.21 16.31 14.33
N HIS A 169 -39.14 15.36 14.45
CA HIS A 169 -40.40 15.63 15.12
C HIS A 169 -40.09 16.29 16.46
N ARG A 170 -40.61 17.50 16.64
CA ARG A 170 -40.52 18.37 17.82
C ARG A 170 -40.45 17.49 19.08
N ARG A 171 -39.26 17.34 19.66
CA ARG A 171 -39.10 16.77 20.99
C ARG A 171 -39.62 17.78 22.00
N ASP A 172 -40.39 17.28 22.96
CA ASP A 172 -41.02 17.99 24.08
C ASP A 172 -40.19 19.16 24.64
N PRO A 173 -40.80 20.33 24.90
CA PRO A 173 -40.10 21.51 25.43
C PRO A 173 -39.70 21.41 26.91
N HIS A 174 -39.88 20.26 27.57
CA HIS A 174 -39.62 20.10 29.00
C HIS A 174 -38.31 19.38 29.37
N ARG A 175 -37.40 19.15 28.42
CA ARG A 175 -36.06 18.60 28.74
C ARG A 175 -34.95 19.59 28.36
N ALA A 176 -34.59 20.36 29.37
CA ALA A 176 -33.62 21.44 29.40
C ALA A 176 -32.23 21.12 28.81
N ASP A 177 -31.66 22.18 28.22
CA ASP A 177 -30.30 22.71 28.37
C ASP A 177 -29.04 21.87 28.08
N LEU A 178 -28.07 22.59 27.50
CA LEU A 178 -26.71 22.21 27.07
C LEU A 178 -26.71 21.52 25.69
N VAL A 179 -26.20 22.08 24.60
CA VAL A 179 -24.92 22.75 24.40
C VAL A 179 -25.02 23.70 23.19
N ARG A 180 -24.50 24.92 23.36
CA ARG A 180 -24.38 25.94 22.30
C ARG A 180 -23.42 25.47 21.20
N GLN A 181 -23.89 25.61 19.96
CA GLN A 181 -23.08 25.60 18.74
C GLN A 181 -21.89 26.56 18.88
N ARG A 182 -20.69 26.07 18.58
CA ARG A 182 -19.57 26.91 18.17
C ARG A 182 -19.29 26.65 16.69
N ASP A 183 -19.59 27.66 15.90
CA ASP A 183 -19.07 27.86 14.56
C ASP A 183 -17.55 27.60 14.51
N VAL A 184 -17.13 26.68 13.65
CA VAL A 184 -15.75 26.60 13.17
C VAL A 184 -15.72 27.08 11.72
N ARG A 185 -15.90 28.39 11.55
CA ARG A 185 -15.28 29.10 10.43
C ARG A 185 -13.84 29.36 10.83
N ARG A 186 -12.87 28.69 10.21
CA ARG A 186 -11.49 29.22 10.12
C ARG A 186 -10.93 29.06 8.72
N ALA A 187 -10.89 30.20 8.05
CA ALA A 187 -10.13 30.48 6.86
C ALA A 187 -8.62 30.25 7.11
N ARG A 188 -7.93 29.66 6.13
CA ARG A 188 -6.46 29.69 6.05
C ARG A 188 -6.03 31.07 5.50
N PRO A 189 -5.05 31.76 6.11
CA PRO A 189 -4.44 32.94 5.49
C PRO A 189 -3.37 32.52 4.49
N VAL A 190 -3.53 32.92 3.22
CA VAL A 190 -2.48 32.84 2.20
C VAL A 190 -1.40 33.85 2.56
N ARG A 191 -0.20 33.37 2.91
CA ARG A 191 0.99 34.23 3.06
C ARG A 191 1.36 34.80 1.70
N ARG A 192 1.21 36.12 1.53
CA ARG A 192 1.80 36.87 0.42
C ARG A 192 3.33 36.76 0.51
N ARG A 193 3.97 36.09 -0.46
CA ARG A 193 5.40 36.25 -0.73
C ARG A 193 5.59 37.59 -1.45
N SER A 194 6.10 38.58 -0.72
CA SER A 194 6.74 39.76 -1.27
C SER A 194 8.09 39.36 -1.86
N LEU A 195 8.16 39.28 -3.19
CA LEU A 195 9.43 39.30 -3.93
C LEU A 195 9.65 40.74 -4.39
N GLY A 196 10.61 41.41 -3.76
CA GLY A 196 11.15 42.68 -4.26
C GLY A 196 12.00 42.45 -5.51
N PRO A 197 12.23 43.49 -6.31
CA PRO A 197 13.01 43.40 -7.54
C PRO A 197 14.50 43.28 -7.20
N ARG A 198 15.23 42.38 -7.87
CA ARG A 198 16.69 42.40 -7.90
C ARG A 198 17.16 42.36 -9.34
N ASP A 199 17.54 43.56 -9.78
CA ASP A 199 18.74 43.90 -10.52
C ASP A 199 19.20 42.98 -11.65
N VAL A 200 19.04 43.53 -12.86
CA VAL A 200 19.70 43.13 -14.09
C VAL A 200 21.13 43.70 -14.03
N HIS A 201 22.14 42.81 -14.02
CA HIS A 201 23.51 43.19 -14.28
C HIS A 201 23.79 43.03 -15.79
N GLU A 202 24.19 44.15 -16.39
CA GLU A 202 25.19 44.22 -17.46
C GLU A 202 26.51 44.68 -16.80
#